data_AF-A0A7Y4YMI1-F1
#
_entry.id   AF-A0A7Y4YMI1-F1
#
_cell.length_a   1.000
_cell.length_b   1.000
_cell.length_c   1.000
_cell.angle_alpha   90.00
_cell.angle_beta   90.00
_cell.angle_gamma   90.00
#
_symmetry.space_group_name_H-M   'P 1'
#
loop_
_entity.id
_entity.type
_entity.pdbx_description
1 polymer ?
#
loop_
_entity_poly.entity_id
_entity_poly.type
_entity_poly.pdbx_seq_one_letter_code
_entity_poly.pdbx_strand_id
1 'polypeptide(L)' 'MNTHSLNAPIALFTFKRPEYTRRTLESLAQNAAFLESPLFIYCDGVRT' A
#
# COMPACT_ATOMS: atom_id res chain seq x y z
N MET A 1 -24.63 -4.71 -14.61
CA MET A 1 -23.22 -4.95 -14.95
C MET A 1 -22.41 -3.94 -14.15
N ASN A 2 -21.80 -4.35 -13.03
CA ASN A 2 -21.04 -3.41 -12.20
C ASN A 2 -19.68 -3.21 -12.86
N THR A 3 -19.50 -2.06 -13.50
CA THR A 3 -18.20 -1.55 -13.90
C THR A 3 -17.39 -1.27 -12.64
N HIS A 4 -16.62 -2.24 -12.17
CA HIS A 4 -15.61 -2.02 -11.14
C HIS A 4 -14.54 -1.09 -11.71
N SER A 5 -14.74 0.22 -11.61
CA SER A 5 -13.65 1.16 -11.77
C SER A 5 -12.79 0.97 -10.53
N LEU A 6 -11.59 0.40 -10.69
CA LEU A 6 -10.62 0.34 -9.60
C LEU A 6 -10.40 1.78 -9.09
N ASN A 7 -10.36 1.93 -7.76
CA ASN A 7 -9.95 3.19 -7.16
C ASN A 7 -8.51 3.50 -7.59
N ALA A 8 -8.11 4.76 -7.44
CA ALA A 8 -6.79 5.21 -7.87
C ALA A 8 -5.67 4.29 -7.31
N PRO A 9 -4.66 3.94 -8.11
CA PRO A 9 -3.56 3.10 -7.67
C PRO A 9 -2.71 3.81 -6.60
N ILE A 10 -2.14 3.03 -5.69
CA ILE A 10 -1.32 3.51 -4.58
C ILE A 10 0.11 3.04 -4.77
N ALA A 11 1.06 3.97 -4.77
CA ALA A 11 2.50 3.67 -4.74
C ALA A 11 3.05 3.94 -3.33
N LEU A 12 3.48 2.89 -2.63
CA LEU A 12 4.10 2.98 -1.31
C LEU A 12 5.61 2.79 -1.42
N PHE A 13 6.37 3.86 -1.15
CA PHE A 13 7.82 3.80 -1.06
C PHE A 13 8.23 3.46 0.37
N THR A 14 9.07 2.43 0.52
CA THR A 14 9.49 1.91 1.82
C THR A 14 11.00 1.97 1.96
N PHE A 15 11.45 2.12 3.20
CA PHE A 15 12.86 2.19 3.57
C PHE A 15 13.20 1.12 4.63
N LYS A 16 14.46 1.03 5.07
CA LYS A 16 14.97 0.14 6.15
C LYS A 16 14.36 0.44 7.52
N ARG A 17 13.04 0.33 7.62
CA ARG A 17 12.16 0.59 8.77
C ARG A 17 10.89 -0.28 8.62
N PRO A 18 11.01 -1.61 8.69
CA PRO A 18 9.90 -2.52 8.41
C PRO A 18 8.69 -2.29 9.33
N GLU A 19 8.91 -1.89 10.57
CA GLU A 19 7.87 -1.62 11.57
C GLU A 19 7.01 -0.42 11.19
N TYR A 20 7.61 0.60 10.57
CA TYR A 20 6.87 1.77 10.07
C TYR A 20 6.03 1.37 8.87
N THR A 21 6.60 0.59 7.95
CA THR A 21 5.88 0.03 6.79
C THR A 21 4.69 -0.81 7.24
N ARG A 22 4.88 -1.68 8.24
CA ARG A 22 3.84 -2.51 8.84
C ARG A 22 2.70 -1.65 9.42
N ARG A 23 3.02 -0.65 10.24
CA ARG A 23 2.03 0.28 10.82
C ARG A 23 1.25 1.05 9.75
N THR A 24 1.91 1.47 8.67
CA THR A 24 1.26 2.12 7.53
C THR A 24 0.27 1.16 6.85
N LEU A 25 0.67 -0.07 6.58
CA LEU A 25 -0.21 -1.08 5.98
C LEU A 25 -1.39 -1.44 6.88
N GLU A 26 -1.19 -1.56 8.19
CA GLU A 26 -2.27 -1.78 9.15
C GLU A 26 -3.29 -0.64 9.13
N SER A 27 -2.81 0.61 9.11
CA SER A 27 -3.69 1.78 9.02
C SER A 27 -4.45 1.84 7.70
N LEU A 28 -3.80 1.51 6.58
CA LEU A 28 -4.45 1.46 5.26
C LEU A 28 -5.52 0.38 5.20
N ALA A 29 -5.26 -0.80 5.79
CA ALA A 29 -6.21 -1.91 5.83
C ALA A 29 -7.49 -1.61 6.62
N GLN A 30 -7.49 -0.60 7.51
CA GLN A 30 -8.71 -0.14 8.20
C GLN A 30 -9.64 0.68 7.29
N ASN A 31 -9.19 1.11 6.10
CA ASN A 31 -10.00 1.86 5.15
C ASN A 31 -10.66 0.89 4.15
N ALA A 32 -11.98 0.72 4.19
CA ALA A 32 -12.68 -0.23 3.31
C ALA A 32 -12.43 0.05 1.81
N ALA A 33 -12.30 1.31 1.41
CA ALA A 33 -12.07 1.70 0.00
C ALA A 33 -10.66 1.33 -0.49
N PHE A 34 -9.72 1.09 0.41
CA PHE A 34 -8.36 0.67 0.08
C PHE A 34 -8.34 -0.69 -0.64
N LEU A 35 -9.26 -1.61 -0.32
CA LEU A 35 -9.33 -2.93 -0.94
C LEU A 35 -9.69 -2.88 -2.44
N GLU A 36 -10.17 -1.74 -2.92
CA GLU A 36 -10.54 -1.51 -4.32
C GLU A 36 -9.44 -0.77 -5.09
N SER A 37 -8.32 -0.43 -4.44
CA SER A 37 -7.15 0.23 -5.03
C SER A 37 -6.00 -0.77 -5.22
N PRO A 38 -5.39 -0.85 -6.42
CA PRO A 38 -4.13 -1.57 -6.59
C PRO A 38 -3.01 -0.95 -5.74
N LEU A 39 -2.31 -1.76 -4.94
CA LEU A 39 -1.15 -1.33 -4.15
C LEU A 39 0.16 -1.84 -4.78
N PHE A 40 1.09 -0.92 -5.04
CA PHE A 40 2.47 -1.21 -5.46
C PHE A 40 3.44 -0.78 -4.35
N ILE A 41 4.28 -1.71 -3.88
CA ILE A 41 5.29 -1.43 -2.85
C ILE A 41 6.66 -1.38 -3.51
N TYR A 42 7.33 -0.24 -3.40
CA TYR A 42 8.69 -0.02 -3.89
C TYR A 42 9.65 -0.02 -2.69
N CYS A 43 10.56 -1.00 -2.66
CA CYS A 43 11.60 -1.10 -1.64
C CYS A 43 12.91 -0.55 -2.20
N ASP A 44 13.56 0.36 -1.48
CA ASP A 44 14.85 0.97 -1.87
C ASP A 44 16.06 0.00 -1.73
N GLY A 45 15.82 -1.30 -1.71
CA GLY A 45 16.84 -2.35 -1.60
C GLY A 45 17.38 -2.59 -0.18
N VAL A 46 18.25 -3.61 -0.06
CA VAL A 46 18.97 -3.90 1.18
C VAL A 46 19.94 -2.77 1.49
N ARG A 47 19.91 -2.26 2.71
CA ARG A 47 20.89 -1.29 3.21
C ARG A 47 21.57 -1.87 4.45
N THR A 48 22.90 -1.84 4.47
CA THR A 48 23.74 -2.29 5.60
C THR A 48 23.67 -1.33 6.77
#